data_AF-A0A8H7QQ09-F1
#
_entry.id   AF-A0A8H7QQ09-F1
#
_cell.length_a   1.000
_cell.length_b   1.000
_cell.length_c   1.000
_cell.angle_alpha   90.00
_cell.angle_beta   90.00
_cell.angle_gamma   90.00
#
_symmetry.space_group_name_H-M   'P 1'
#
loop_
_entity.id
_entity.type
_entity.pdbx_description
1 polymer ?
#
loop_
_entity_poly.entity_id
_entity_poly.type
_entity_poly.pdbx_seq_one_letter_code
_entity_poly.pdbx_strand_id
1 'polypeptide(L)'
;MVRPIPTKKMYPNVELSTLSRYKRKFLGDSTSPKGGKRSKTSTQTQNYIARNLQNGSFNGPKGVQSYLLTLGIEMSLRSIRHVLKSEGFKARRKIKTNFVNATNN
;
A
#
# COMPACT_ATOMS: atom_id res chain seq x y z
N MET A 1 -20.82 -20.94 -43.56
CA MET A 1 -20.10 -20.50 -42.33
C MET A 1 -18.80 -19.84 -42.75
N VAL A 2 -18.66 -18.52 -42.58
CA VAL A 2 -17.42 -17.79 -42.90
C VAL A 2 -16.44 -17.97 -41.75
N ARG A 3 -15.25 -18.53 -42.01
CA ARG A 3 -14.21 -18.64 -40.97
C ARG A 3 -13.52 -17.28 -40.83
N PRO A 4 -13.30 -16.78 -39.59
CA PRO A 4 -12.60 -15.52 -39.38
C PRO A 4 -11.15 -15.62 -39.90
N ILE A 5 -10.70 -14.53 -40.52
CA ILE A 5 -9.34 -14.41 -41.06
C ILE A 5 -8.34 -14.44 -39.89
N PRO A 6 -7.26 -15.25 -39.95
CA PRO A 6 -6.27 -15.31 -38.89
C PRO A 6 -5.54 -13.97 -38.72
N THR A 7 -5.45 -13.48 -37.47
CA THR A 7 -4.96 -12.13 -37.13
C THR A 7 -3.53 -11.83 -37.60
N LYS A 8 -2.66 -12.84 -37.71
CA LYS A 8 -1.30 -12.72 -38.26
C LYS A 8 -1.27 -12.39 -39.75
N LYS A 9 -2.30 -12.80 -40.50
CA LYS A 9 -2.44 -12.48 -41.93
C LYS A 9 -2.82 -11.00 -42.14
N MET A 10 -3.46 -10.38 -41.15
CA MET A 10 -3.86 -8.97 -41.16
C MET A 10 -2.74 -8.04 -40.68
N TYR A 11 -1.85 -8.53 -39.81
CA TYR A 11 -0.70 -7.79 -39.27
C TYR A 11 0.59 -8.62 -39.39
N PRO A 12 1.19 -8.71 -40.60
CA PRO A 12 2.34 -9.58 -40.85
C PRO A 12 3.57 -9.17 -40.04
N ASN A 13 3.79 -7.86 -39.87
CA ASN A 13 4.96 -7.27 -39.21
C ASN A 13 4.87 -7.26 -37.68
N VAL A 14 3.78 -7.78 -37.10
CA VAL A 14 3.59 -7.79 -35.64
C VAL A 14 3.77 -9.21 -35.13
N GLU A 15 4.61 -9.36 -34.10
CA GLU A 15 4.80 -10.64 -33.43
C GLU A 15 3.49 -11.20 -32.87
N LEU A 16 3.32 -12.52 -32.99
CA LEU A 16 2.13 -13.22 -32.49
C LEU A 16 1.94 -13.00 -30.97
N SER A 17 3.04 -12.89 -30.23
CA SER A 17 3.06 -12.59 -28.79
C SER A 17 2.45 -11.21 -28.47
N THR A 18 2.74 -10.21 -29.31
CA THR A 18 2.21 -8.85 -29.19
C THR A 18 0.71 -8.83 -29.49
N LEU A 19 0.26 -9.50 -30.56
CA LEU A 19 -1.16 -9.62 -30.89
C LEU A 19 -1.93 -10.36 -29.78
N SER A 20 -1.35 -11.41 -29.21
CA SER A 20 -1.94 -12.16 -28.08
C SER A 20 -2.03 -11.30 -26.81
N ARG A 21 -1.00 -10.51 -26.50
CA ARG A 21 -1.01 -9.55 -25.39
C ARG A 21 -2.10 -8.49 -25.59
N TYR A 22 -2.22 -7.92 -26.79
CA TYR A 22 -3.26 -6.94 -27.11
C TYR A 22 -4.66 -7.56 -27.01
N LYS A 23 -4.87 -8.74 -27.59
CA LYS A 23 -6.13 -9.47 -27.47
C LYS A 23 -6.49 -9.69 -26.00
N ARG A 24 -5.54 -10.08 -25.16
CA ARG A 24 -5.77 -10.25 -23.71
C ARG A 24 -6.06 -8.94 -22.99
N LYS A 25 -5.40 -7.85 -23.38
CA LYS A 25 -5.55 -6.53 -22.76
C LYS A 25 -6.90 -5.88 -23.08
N PHE A 26 -7.39 -6.05 -24.30
CA PHE A 26 -8.57 -5.34 -24.81
C PHE A 26 -9.82 -6.22 -24.98
N LEU A 27 -9.64 -7.53 -25.18
CA LEU A 27 -10.72 -8.49 -25.46
C LEU A 27 -10.73 -9.67 -24.48
N GLY A 28 -9.78 -9.74 -23.55
CA GLY A 28 -9.75 -10.77 -22.52
C GLY A 28 -10.37 -10.25 -21.23
N ASP A 29 -10.88 -11.17 -20.40
CA ASP A 29 -11.27 -10.85 -19.03
C ASP A 29 -10.10 -10.17 -18.33
N SER A 30 -10.34 -9.00 -17.75
CA SER A 30 -9.34 -8.18 -17.07
C SER A 30 -8.86 -8.88 -15.80
N THR A 31 -8.01 -9.89 -15.95
CA THR A 31 -7.37 -10.54 -14.81
C THR A 31 -6.57 -9.47 -14.10
N SER A 32 -7.01 -9.11 -12.89
CA SER A 32 -6.32 -8.11 -12.08
C SER A 32 -4.84 -8.48 -11.97
N PRO A 33 -3.92 -7.51 -12.06
CA PRO A 33 -2.50 -7.80 -11.93
C PRO A 33 -2.26 -8.59 -10.64
N LYS A 34 -1.35 -9.57 -10.71
CA LYS A 34 -0.98 -10.37 -9.53
C LYS A 34 -0.62 -9.41 -8.40
N GLY A 35 -1.37 -9.49 -7.30
CA GLY A 35 -1.16 -8.64 -6.13
C GLY A 35 0.27 -8.79 -5.59
N GLY A 36 0.74 -7.74 -4.91
CA GLY A 36 2.03 -7.76 -4.23
C GLY A 36 2.08 -8.73 -3.03
N LYS A 37 3.18 -8.70 -2.29
CA LYS A 37 3.35 -9.50 -1.05
C LYS A 37 2.23 -9.18 -0.06
N ARG A 38 1.71 -10.22 0.60
CA ARG A 38 0.72 -10.07 1.68
C ARG A 38 1.31 -9.27 2.84
N SER A 39 0.48 -8.48 3.50
CA SER A 39 0.86 -7.78 4.73
C SER A 39 1.27 -8.79 5.80
N LYS A 40 2.26 -8.42 6.63
CA LYS A 40 2.62 -9.19 7.84
C LYS A 40 1.56 -9.08 8.93
N THR A 41 0.71 -8.06 8.88
CA THR A 41 -0.37 -7.83 9.83
C THR A 41 -1.71 -8.21 9.24
N SER A 42 -2.56 -8.86 10.04
CA SER A 42 -3.95 -9.14 9.70
C SER A 42 -4.79 -7.85 9.71
N THR A 43 -5.91 -7.87 8.98
CA THR A 43 -6.88 -6.77 8.98
C THR A 43 -7.41 -6.48 10.39
N GLN A 44 -7.59 -7.52 11.21
CA GLN A 44 -8.02 -7.36 12.61
C GLN A 44 -6.98 -6.59 13.43
N THR A 45 -5.70 -6.93 13.29
CA THR A 45 -4.60 -6.24 13.97
C THR A 45 -4.50 -4.79 13.51
N GLN A 46 -4.67 -4.53 12.21
CA GLN A 46 -4.68 -3.17 11.66
C GLN A 46 -5.83 -2.33 12.21
N ASN A 47 -7.05 -2.88 12.26
CA ASN A 47 -8.21 -2.22 12.85
C ASN A 47 -8.01 -1.90 14.34
N TYR A 48 -7.42 -2.84 15.09
CA TYR A 48 -7.08 -2.61 16.50
C TYR A 48 -6.07 -1.46 16.65
N ILE A 49 -5.02 -1.44 15.82
CA ILE A 49 -4.03 -0.37 15.81
C ILE A 49 -4.66 0.99 15.48
N ALA A 50 -5.52 1.04 14.46
CA ALA A 50 -6.22 2.26 14.07
C ALA A 50 -7.06 2.83 15.22
N ARG A 51 -7.86 1.99 15.90
CA ARG A 51 -8.68 2.40 17.05
C ARG A 51 -7.83 2.93 18.21
N ASN A 52 -6.76 2.22 18.58
CA ASN A 52 -5.89 2.64 19.68
C ASN A 52 -5.09 3.91 19.37
N LEU A 53 -4.81 4.18 18.10
CA LEU A 53 -4.21 5.45 17.67
C LEU A 53 -5.20 6.61 17.72
N GLN A 54 -6.46 6.39 17.35
CA GLN A 54 -7.52 7.40 17.46
C GLN A 54 -7.81 7.76 18.92
N ASN A 55 -7.83 6.75 19.79
CA ASN A 55 -8.07 6.93 21.23
C ASN A 55 -6.84 7.47 21.99
N GLY A 56 -5.68 7.58 21.33
CA GLY A 56 -4.44 8.06 21.95
C GLY A 56 -3.71 7.04 22.84
N SER A 57 -4.17 5.78 22.89
CA SER A 57 -3.53 4.71 23.67
C SER A 57 -2.17 4.31 23.12
N PHE A 58 -1.94 4.45 21.81
CA PHE A 58 -0.62 4.25 21.21
C PHE A 58 0.14 5.56 21.04
N ASN A 59 1.37 5.57 21.55
CA ASN A 59 2.31 6.69 21.42
C ASN A 59 2.93 6.74 20.00
N GLY A 60 2.07 6.82 18.99
CA GLY A 60 2.44 6.87 17.57
C GLY A 60 3.13 5.59 17.05
N PRO A 61 3.97 5.71 16.01
CA PRO A 61 4.58 4.56 15.33
C PRO A 61 5.47 3.68 16.22
N LYS A 62 6.12 4.26 17.24
CA LYS A 62 6.95 3.51 18.18
C LYS A 62 6.10 2.62 19.10
N GLY A 63 4.99 3.15 19.62
CA GLY A 63 4.06 2.35 20.43
C GLY A 63 3.50 1.17 19.65
N VAL A 64 3.15 1.39 18.38
CA VAL A 64 2.70 0.32 17.47
C VAL A 64 3.81 -0.72 17.24
N GLN A 65 5.07 -0.29 17.12
CA GLN A 65 6.19 -1.23 16.97
C GLN A 65 6.34 -2.13 18.19
N SER A 66 6.30 -1.56 19.39
CA SER A 66 6.37 -2.33 20.64
C SER A 66 5.22 -3.33 20.75
N TYR A 67 3.99 -2.92 20.41
CA TYR A 67 2.84 -3.82 20.39
C TYR A 67 3.00 -4.96 19.37
N LEU A 68 3.45 -4.67 18.15
CA LEU A 68 3.68 -5.71 17.16
C LEU A 68 4.78 -6.69 17.58
N LEU A 69 5.83 -6.20 18.26
CA LEU A 69 6.87 -7.06 18.84
C LEU A 69 6.29 -7.98 19.93
N THR A 70 5.36 -7.51 20.78
CA THR A 70 4.70 -8.39 21.77
C THR A 70 3.88 -9.51 21.13
N LEU A 71 3.46 -9.35 19.87
CA LEU A 71 2.77 -10.38 19.09
C LEU A 71 3.73 -11.25 18.26
N GLY A 72 5.05 -11.07 18.39
CA GLY A 72 6.05 -11.76 17.58
C GLY A 72 6.17 -11.24 16.14
N ILE A 73 5.57 -10.09 15.83
CA ILE A 73 5.58 -9.51 14.49
C ILE A 73 6.70 -8.48 14.38
N GLU A 74 7.80 -8.88 13.76
CA GLU A 74 8.91 -7.98 13.47
C GLU A 74 8.63 -7.12 12.22
N MET A 75 8.46 -5.82 12.47
CA MET A 75 8.32 -4.80 11.44
C MET A 75 9.21 -3.60 11.71
N SER A 76 9.85 -3.11 10.64
CA SER A 76 10.60 -1.85 10.70
C SER A 76 9.67 -0.66 10.96
N LEU A 77 10.18 0.39 11.59
CA LEU A 77 9.45 1.65 11.75
C LEU A 77 9.02 2.28 10.41
N ARG A 78 9.77 2.01 9.33
CA ARG A 78 9.40 2.48 7.99
C ARG A 78 8.15 1.76 7.48
N SER A 79 8.11 0.43 7.58
CA SER A 79 6.93 -0.36 7.22
C SER A 79 5.72 0.02 8.07
N ILE A 80 5.90 0.22 9.38
CA ILE A 80 4.83 0.66 10.27
C ILE A 80 4.28 2.01 9.81
N ARG A 81 5.14 3.00 9.53
CA ARG A 81 4.68 4.30 9.00
C ARG A 81 3.91 4.18 7.69
N HIS A 82 4.28 3.25 6.80
CA HIS A 82 3.51 3.00 5.58
C HIS A 82 2.12 2.43 5.87
N VAL A 83 2.03 1.44 6.77
CA VAL A 83 0.74 0.87 7.21
C VAL A 83 -0.12 1.95 7.85
N LEU A 84 0.44 2.77 8.75
CA LEU A 84 -0.31 3.84 9.38
C LEU A 84 -0.85 4.86 8.36
N LYS A 85 -0.06 5.18 7.33
CA LYS A 85 -0.54 6.05 6.24
C LYS A 85 -1.66 5.42 5.43
N SER A 86 -1.61 4.11 5.15
CA SER A 86 -2.71 3.44 4.44
C SER A 86 -3.98 3.36 5.27
N GLU A 87 -3.87 3.26 6.59
CA GLU A 87 -4.99 3.33 7.54
C GLU A 87 -5.49 4.77 7.80
N GLY A 88 -5.00 5.77 7.08
CA GLY A 88 -5.45 7.16 7.21
C GLY A 88 -4.95 7.88 8.47
N PHE A 89 -3.96 7.36 9.19
CA PHE A 89 -3.39 8.00 10.37
C PHE A 89 -2.70 9.33 9.99
N LYS A 90 -3.27 10.44 10.46
CA LYS A 90 -2.68 11.77 10.35
C LYS A 90 -1.91 12.06 11.63
N ALA A 91 -0.58 11.95 11.57
CA ALA A 91 0.27 12.36 12.69
C ALA A 91 0.02 13.83 13.01
N ARG A 92 -0.11 14.17 14.31
CA ARG A 92 -0.17 15.57 14.74
C ARG A 92 1.06 16.29 14.22
N ARG A 93 0.85 17.41 13.52
CA ARG A 93 1.93 18.24 13.01
C ARG A 93 2.73 18.75 14.20
N LYS A 94 4.06 18.58 14.17
CA LYS A 94 4.94 19.19 15.18
C LYS A 94 4.70 20.70 15.18
N ILE A 95 4.20 21.23 16.28
CA ILE A 95 4.12 22.67 16.48
C ILE A 95 5.57 23.15 16.65
N LYS A 96 6.02 24.08 15.81
CA LYS A 96 7.26 24.81 16.09
C LYS A 96 6.95 25.72 17.27
N THR A 97 7.39 25.36 18.47
CA THR A 97 7.51 26.33 19.54
C THR A 97 8.53 27.36 19.07
N ASN A 98 8.10 28.60 18.87
CA ASN A 98 9.04 29.70 18.77
C ASN A 98 9.73 29.74 20.13
N PHE A 99 10.97 29.24 20.20
CA PHE A 99 11.83 29.49 21.34
C PHE A 99 12.17 30.97 21.29
N VAL A 100 11.23 31.82 21.71
CA VAL A 100 11.56 33.18 22.12
C VAL A 100 12.35 32.96 23.39
N ASN A 101 13.68 33.02 23.28
CA ASN A 101 14.56 33.05 24.42
C ASN A 101 14.06 34.19 25.31
N ALA A 102 13.63 33.85 26.52
CA ALA A 102 13.40 34.83 27.56
C ALA A 102 14.78 35.42 27.92
N THR A 103 15.18 36.45 27.19
CA THR A 103 16.36 37.29 27.39
C THR A 103 15.98 38.65 26.79
N ASN A 104 15.99 39.80 27.46
CA ASN A 104 16.53 40.21 28.76
C ASN A 104 15.81 41.51 29.19
N ASN A 105 15.86 41.78 30.51
CA ASN A 105 15.84 43.08 31.22
C ASN A 105 14.60 43.98 31.13
#